data_AF-G8S3Q7-F1
#
_entry.id   AF-G8S3Q7-F1
#
_cell.length_a   1.000
_cell.length_b   1.000
_cell.length_c   1.000
_cell.angle_alpha   90.00
_cell.angle_beta   90.00
_cell.angle_gamma   90.00
#
_symmetry.space_group_name_H-M   'P 1'
#
loop_
_entity.id
_entity.type
_entity.pdbx_description
1 polymer ?
#
loop_
_entity_poly.entity_id
_entity_poly.type
_entity_poly.pdbx_seq_one_letter_code
_entity_poly.pdbx_strand_id
1 'polypeptide(L)' 'MVVPDFDRFCRTRGADGAALDGGTVYDWHCVTGGTRSAIDVLAACRETTFGYATVDRFADFFDARSWQCRV' A
#
# COMPACT_ATOMS: atom_id res chain seq x y z
N MET A 1 4.91 -9.12 -11.94
CA MET A 1 4.73 -8.97 -10.47
C MET A 1 3.87 -7.75 -10.26
N VAL A 2 2.80 -7.87 -9.47
CA VAL A 2 1.86 -6.75 -9.27
C VAL A 2 2.33 -5.95 -8.07
N VAL A 3 2.44 -4.64 -8.21
CA VAL A 3 2.74 -3.69 -7.13
C VAL A 3 1.40 -3.12 -6.64
N PRO A 4 1.13 -3.04 -5.32
CA PRO A 4 -0.11 -2.47 -4.82
C PRO A 4 -0.23 -0.98 -5.18
N ASP A 5 -1.44 -0.55 -5.55
CA ASP A 5 -1.76 0.86 -5.77
C ASP A 5 -2.27 1.50 -4.48
N PHE A 6 -1.33 1.98 -3.66
CA PHE A 6 -1.64 2.60 -2.36
C PHE A 6 -2.41 3.91 -2.49
N ASP A 7 -2.13 4.72 -3.51
CA ASP A 7 -2.80 6.00 -3.69
C ASP A 7 -4.29 5.81 -3.98
N ARG A 8 -4.61 4.90 -4.91
CA ARG A 8 -6.00 4.51 -5.20
C ARG A 8 -6.67 3.91 -3.97
N PHE A 9 -6.01 2.98 -3.28
CA PHE A 9 -6.53 2.33 -2.07
C PHE A 9 -6.89 3.31 -0.94
N CYS A 10 -6.05 4.33 -0.74
CA CYS A 10 -6.30 5.36 0.26
C CYS A 10 -7.48 6.26 -0.16
N ARG A 11 -7.54 6.67 -1.42
CA ARG A 11 -8.65 7.48 -1.93
C ARG A 11 -10.00 6.76 -1.88
N THR A 12 -10.05 5.47 -2.17
CA THR A 12 -11.29 4.68 -2.05
C THR A 12 -11.80 4.56 -0.60
N ARG A 13 -10.94 4.83 0.39
CA ARG A 13 -11.29 4.91 1.82
C ARG A 13 -11.58 6.34 2.31
N GLY A 14 -11.63 7.31 1.40
CA GLY A 14 -11.92 8.71 1.74
C GLY A 14 -10.70 9.50 2.24
N ALA A 15 -9.48 8.98 2.06
CA ALA A 15 -8.27 9.74 2.29
C ALA A 15 -7.91 10.60 1.05
N ASP A 16 -7.01 11.57 1.24
CA ASP A 16 -6.54 12.46 0.17
C ASP A 16 -5.63 11.72 -0.82
N GLY A 17 -4.90 10.73 -0.32
CA GLY A 17 -3.99 9.88 -1.09
C GLY A 17 -3.06 9.07 -0.20
N ALA A 18 -2.02 8.51 -0.80
CA ALA A 18 -0.93 7.85 -0.08
C ALA A 18 0.33 8.74 -0.06
N ALA A 19 1.08 8.68 1.03
CA ALA A 19 2.39 9.30 1.17
C ALA A 19 3.42 8.28 1.64
N LEU A 20 4.66 8.48 1.22
CA LEU A 20 5.81 7.76 1.71
C LEU A 20 6.64 8.72 2.57
N ASP A 21 6.58 8.53 3.89
CA ASP A 21 7.19 9.44 4.88
C ASP A 21 8.59 8.95 5.34
N GLY A 22 9.13 7.91 4.71
CA GLY A 22 10.39 7.27 5.08
C GLY A 22 10.98 6.35 3.99
N GLY A 23 11.81 5.40 4.41
CA GLY A 23 12.60 4.54 3.51
C GLY A 23 12.25 3.06 3.56
N THR A 24 11.52 2.61 4.58
CA THR A 24 11.15 1.22 4.80
C THR A 24 9.78 0.91 4.22
N VAL A 25 9.50 -0.38 4.05
CA VAL A 25 8.21 -0.88 3.55
C VAL A 25 7.00 -0.44 4.39
N TYR A 26 7.17 -0.08 5.66
CA TYR A 26 6.08 0.37 6.53
C TYR A 26 5.90 1.88 6.62
N ASP A 27 6.72 2.67 5.92
CA ASP A 27 6.62 4.14 5.93
C ASP A 27 5.57 4.68 4.94
N TRP A 28 4.78 3.78 4.33
CA TRP A 28 3.61 4.14 3.52
C TRP A 28 2.40 4.39 4.41
N HIS A 29 1.76 5.54 4.20
CA HIS A 29 0.59 5.96 4.95
C HIS A 29 -0.51 6.49 4.05
N CYS A 30 -1.77 6.24 4.42
CA CYS A 30 -2.86 7.08 3.91
C CYS A 30 -2.83 8.43 4.63
N VAL A 31 -3.05 9.50 3.87
CA VAL A 31 -3.10 10.87 4.40
C VAL A 31 -4.52 11.40 4.34
N THR A 32 -5.05 11.86 5.48
CA THR A 32 -6.38 12.50 5.56
C THR A 32 -6.25 13.79 6.36
N GLY A 33 -6.36 14.95 5.72
CA GLY A 33 -6.26 16.25 6.38
C GLY A 33 -4.95 16.42 7.18
N GLY A 34 -3.86 15.84 6.69
CA GLY A 34 -2.55 15.83 7.37
C GLY A 34 -2.37 14.75 8.46
N THR A 35 -3.38 13.94 8.76
CA THR A 35 -3.23 12.77 9.64
C THR A 35 -2.73 11.57 8.83
N ARG A 36 -1.81 10.78 9.40
CA ARG A 36 -1.28 9.54 8.80
C ARG A 36 -1.94 8.32 9.43
N SER A 37 -2.36 7.37 8.61
CA SER A 37 -2.80 6.05 9.04
C SER A 37 -2.06 4.96 8.27
N ALA A 38 -1.84 3.81 8.91
CA ALA A 38 -1.19 2.68 8.28
C ALA A 38 -2.03 2.12 7.13
N ILE A 39 -1.37 1.54 6.14
CA ILE A 39 -2.01 0.88 5.01
C ILE A 39 -2.14 -0.62 5.29
N ASP A 40 -3.36 -1.16 5.14
CA ASP A 40 -3.57 -2.60 5.04
C ASP A 40 -3.13 -3.06 3.63
N VAL A 41 -1.89 -3.56 3.56
CA VAL A 41 -1.25 -3.91 2.29
C VAL A 41 -1.93 -5.09 1.61
N LEU A 42 -2.42 -6.08 2.36
CA LEU A 42 -3.16 -7.21 1.78
C LEU A 42 -4.45 -6.73 1.13
N ALA A 43 -5.18 -5.84 1.80
CA ALA A 43 -6.38 -5.25 1.24
C ALA A 43 -6.07 -4.39 -0.01
N ALA A 44 -4.97 -3.62 0.00
CA ALA A 44 -4.51 -2.86 -1.16
C ALA A 44 -4.15 -3.76 -2.34
N CYS A 45 -3.49 -4.88 -2.05
CA CYS A 45 -3.19 -5.89 -3.04
C CYS A 45 -4.45 -6.50 -3.65
N ARG A 46 -5.43 -6.88 -2.83
CA ARG A 46 -6.71 -7.41 -3.31
C ARG A 46 -7.45 -6.40 -4.18
N GLU A 47 -7.48 -5.12 -3.80
CA GLU A 47 -8.11 -4.07 -4.61
C GLU A 47 -7.41 -3.90 -5.97
N THR A 48 -6.08 -3.86 -5.96
CA THR A 48 -5.24 -3.73 -7.17
C THR A 48 -5.43 -4.91 -8.12
N THR A 49 -5.57 -6.12 -7.59
CA THR A 49 -5.71 -7.35 -8.36
C THR A 49 -7.17 -7.80 -8.48
N PHE A 50 -8.17 -6.95 -8.25
CA PHE A 50 -9.60 -7.32 -8.35
C PHE A 50 -9.99 -8.59 -7.56
N GLY A 51 -9.39 -8.79 -6.39
CA GLY A 51 -9.66 -9.90 -5.46
C GLY A 51 -8.73 -11.10 -5.60
N TYR A 52 -7.88 -11.20 -6.63
CA TYR A 52 -7.03 -12.37 -6.85
C TYR A 52 -5.85 -12.50 -5.87
N ALA A 53 -5.38 -11.42 -5.27
CA ALA A 53 -4.25 -11.48 -4.35
C ALA A 53 -4.60 -12.25 -3.06
N THR A 54 -3.78 -13.26 -2.77
CA THR A 54 -3.91 -14.09 -1.56
C THR A 54 -2.94 -13.65 -0.46
N VAL A 55 -1.79 -13.08 -0.84
CA VAL A 55 -0.70 -12.70 0.06
C VAL A 55 -0.03 -11.41 -0.42
N ASP A 56 0.27 -10.51 0.50
CA ASP A 56 1.22 -9.41 0.33
C ASP A 56 2.63 -9.85 0.75
N ARG A 57 3.66 -9.32 0.08
CA ARG A 57 5.05 -9.52 0.48
C ARG A 57 5.91 -8.35 0.04
N PHE A 58 7.09 -8.22 0.63
CA PHE A 58 8.14 -7.32 0.17
C PHE A 58 9.43 -8.10 -0.11
N ALA A 59 10.26 -7.61 -1.02
CA ALA A 59 11.56 -8.23 -1.32
C ALA A 59 12.69 -7.71 -0.43
N ASP A 60 12.62 -6.46 -0.01
CA ASP A 60 13.61 -5.81 0.85
C ASP A 60 12.91 -4.84 1.81
N PHE A 61 13.13 -5.04 3.10
CA PHE A 61 12.55 -4.21 4.15
C PHE A 61 12.97 -2.73 4.03
N PHE A 62 14.20 -2.47 3.57
CA PHE A 62 14.77 -1.13 3.44
C PHE A 62 14.51 -0.48 2.07
N ASP A 63 13.72 -1.13 1.22
CA ASP A 63 13.18 -0.54 -0.01
C ASP A 63 11.66 -0.45 0.10
N ALA A 64 11.17 0.74 0.43
CA ALA A 64 9.75 1.04 0.52
C ALA A 64 8.94 0.69 -0.74
N ARG A 65 9.57 0.58 -1.92
CA ARG A 65 8.90 0.26 -3.19
C ARG A 65 8.92 -1.23 -3.52
N SER A 66 9.46 -2.07 -2.64
CA SER A 66 9.64 -3.50 -2.89
C SER A 66 8.39 -4.34 -2.61
N TRP A 67 7.24 -3.72 -2.32
CA TRP A 67 5.94 -4.38 -2.12
C TRP A 67 5.42 -5.08 -3.37
N GLN A 68 4.83 -6.25 -3.16
CA GLN A 68 4.44 -7.18 -4.21
C GLN A 68 3.20 -7.97 -3.79
N CYS A 69 2.19 -7.97 -4.66
CA CYS A 69 0.99 -8.76 -4.52
C CYS A 69 1.20 -10.13 -5.19
N ARG A 70 0.88 -11.20 -4.46
CA ARG A 70 0.89 -12.57 -4.98
C ARG A 70 -0.54 -12.99 -5.33
N VAL A 71 -0.76 -13.20 -6.63
CA VAL A 71 -1.95 -13.80 -7.23
C VAL A 71 -1.73 -15.29 -7.45
#